data_AF-A0A3N0BX14-F1
#
_entry.id   AF-A0A3N0BX14-F1
#
_cell.length_a   1.000
_cell.length_b   1.000
_cell.length_c   1.000
_cell.angle_alpha   90.00
_cell.angle_beta   90.00
_cell.angle_gamma   90.00
#
_symmetry.space_group_name_H-M   'P 1'
#
loop_
_entity.id
_entity.type
_entity.pdbx_description
1 polymer ?
#
loop_
_entity_poly.entity_id
_entity_poly.type
_entity_poly.pdbx_seq_one_letter_code
_entity_poly.pdbx_strand_id
1 'polypeptide(L)'
;MVKTCPEGRPQAVLRGGREWTLGAEPVRWFERVSWWEAERRMPKGLSRVDVEVWQIQARLGQNRESSLTTMEIIRDGLGGGWRLRGAVADAA
;
A
#
# COMPACT_ATOMS: atom_id res chain seq x y z
N MET A 1 8.18 2.98 3.37
CA MET A 1 8.61 2.26 2.15
C MET A 1 7.95 0.90 2.14
N VAL A 2 7.61 0.35 0.97
CA VAL A 2 7.07 -1.02 0.85
C VAL A 2 8.10 -1.88 0.14
N LYS A 3 8.42 -3.04 0.71
CA LYS A 3 9.23 -4.08 0.06
C LYS A 3 8.31 -4.96 -0.76
N THR A 4 8.71 -5.26 -2.00
CA THR A 4 7.97 -6.10 -2.92
C THR A 4 8.79 -7.31 -3.34
N CYS A 5 8.11 -8.42 -3.63
CA CYS A 5 8.71 -9.55 -4.33
C CYS A 5 8.99 -9.21 -5.81
N PRO A 6 9.73 -10.05 -6.55
CA PRO A 6 9.97 -9.87 -7.98
C PRO A 6 8.69 -9.76 -8.82
N GLU A 7 7.60 -10.40 -8.38
CA GLU A 7 6.28 -10.34 -9.02
C GLU A 7 5.52 -9.02 -8.72
N GLY A 8 6.13 -8.12 -7.93
CA GLY A 8 5.58 -6.80 -7.60
C GLY A 8 4.56 -6.80 -6.47
N ARG A 9 4.32 -7.94 -5.80
CA ARG A 9 3.44 -8.03 -4.63
C ARG A 9 4.15 -7.51 -3.38
N PRO A 10 3.48 -6.77 -2.48
CA PRO A 10 4.03 -6.37 -1.19
C PRO A 10 4.40 -7.59 -0.34
N GLN A 11 5.54 -7.51 0.36
CA GLN A 11 6.00 -8.51 1.33
C GLN A 11 6.19 -7.91 2.72
N ALA A 12 6.58 -6.63 2.80
CA ALA A 12 6.69 -5.93 4.06
C ALA A 12 6.53 -4.41 3.88
N VAL A 13 6.17 -3.73 4.97
CA VAL A 13 6.12 -2.27 5.05
C VAL A 13 7.12 -1.79 6.09
N LEU A 14 8.00 -0.87 5.69
CA LEU A 14 8.84 -0.11 6.60
C LEU A 14 8.12 1.18 7.00
N ARG A 15 7.77 1.27 8.28
CA ARG A 15 7.05 2.40 8.88
C ARG A 15 7.66 2.74 10.25
N GLY A 16 8.05 4.00 10.44
CA GLY A 16 8.61 4.47 11.71
C GLY A 16 9.90 3.74 12.12
N GLY A 17 10.77 3.40 11.17
CA GLY A 17 11.99 2.64 11.42
C GLY A 17 11.77 1.15 11.75
N ARG A 18 10.53 0.67 11.72
CA ARG A 18 10.17 -0.72 12.03
C ARG A 18 9.65 -1.43 10.79
N GLU A 19 9.93 -2.72 10.72
CA GLU A 19 9.46 -3.59 9.64
C GLU A 19 8.18 -4.30 10.05
N TRP A 20 7.19 -4.24 9.16
CA TRP A 20 5.89 -4.88 9.30
C TRP A 20 5.77 -5.92 8.20
N THR A 21 5.85 -7.19 8.56
CA THR A 21 5.81 -8.31 7.61
C THR A 21 4.36 -8.72 7.37
N LEU A 22 4.00 -9.01 6.12
CA LEU A 22 2.66 -9.49 5.79
C LEU A 22 2.37 -10.81 6.53
N GLY A 23 1.18 -10.92 7.09
CA GLY A 23 0.73 -12.07 7.87
C GLY A 23 -0.54 -12.74 7.36
N ALA A 24 -1.17 -12.20 6.32
CA ALA A 24 -2.29 -12.80 5.60
C ALA A 24 -2.25 -12.43 4.11
N GLU A 25 -3.00 -13.15 3.27
CA GLU A 25 -3.13 -12.83 1.85
C GLU A 25 -3.78 -11.44 1.68
N PRO A 26 -3.20 -10.55 0.88
CA PRO A 26 -3.73 -9.20 0.69
C PRO A 26 -4.94 -9.17 -0.24
N VAL A 27 -5.79 -8.16 -0.04
CA VAL A 27 -6.95 -7.88 -0.89
C VAL A 27 -6.59 -6.76 -1.86
N ARG A 28 -6.87 -6.95 -3.15
CA ARG A 28 -6.52 -6.01 -4.22
C ARG A 28 -7.77 -5.48 -4.92
N TRP A 29 -7.82 -4.18 -5.16
CA TRP A 29 -8.83 -3.53 -6.00
C TRP A 29 -8.26 -2.30 -6.72
N PHE A 30 -9.10 -1.65 -7.51
CA PHE A 30 -8.79 -0.38 -8.16
C PHE A 30 -9.81 0.69 -7.74
N GLU A 31 -9.34 1.90 -7.48
CA GLU A 31 -10.19 3.05 -7.15
C GLU A 31 -10.12 4.10 -8.26
N ARG A 32 -11.28 4.65 -8.63
CA ARG A 32 -11.38 5.75 -9.59
C ARG A 32 -10.87 7.03 -8.95
N VAL A 33 -9.96 7.72 -9.63
CA VAL A 33 -9.45 9.03 -9.21
C VAL A 33 -9.69 10.03 -10.33
N SER A 34 -10.57 11.00 -10.03
CA SER A 34 -10.84 12.15 -10.88
C SER A 34 -9.72 13.20 -10.74
N TRP A 35 -8.53 12.93 -11.26
CA TRP A 35 -7.40 13.87 -11.16
C TRP A 35 -7.75 15.27 -11.72
N TRP A 36 -8.69 15.35 -12.67
CA TRP A 36 -9.16 16.61 -13.27
C TRP A 36 -9.96 17.49 -12.32
N GLU A 37 -10.45 16.96 -11.20
CA GLU A 37 -11.09 17.77 -10.15
C GLU A 37 -10.05 18.57 -9.37
N ALA A 38 -8.82 18.05 -9.25
CA ALA A 38 -7.73 18.69 -8.51
C ALA A 38 -6.78 19.49 -9.42
N GLU A 39 -6.59 19.05 -10.66
CA GLU A 39 -5.55 19.58 -11.56
C GLU A 39 -6.13 19.98 -12.92
N ARG A 40 -5.74 21.16 -13.41
CA ARG A 40 -6.23 21.70 -14.69
C ARG A 40 -5.75 20.91 -15.93
N ARG A 41 -4.69 20.12 -15.78
CA ARG A 41 -4.14 19.26 -16.83
C ARG A 41 -3.60 17.99 -16.21
N MET A 42 -3.53 16.94 -17.00
CA MET A 42 -2.99 15.65 -16.58
C MET A 42 -1.56 15.83 -16.07
N PRO A 43 -1.26 15.44 -14.81
CA PRO A 43 0.08 15.57 -14.29
C PRO A 43 1.07 14.72 -15.09
N LYS A 44 2.19 15.31 -15.49
CA LYS A 44 3.20 14.60 -16.27
C LYS A 44 3.72 13.40 -15.50
N GLY A 45 3.77 12.24 -16.16
CA GLY A 45 4.20 10.98 -15.54
C GLY A 45 3.12 10.24 -14.76
N LEU A 46 1.94 10.84 -14.55
CA LEU A 46 0.76 10.15 -14.00
C LEU A 46 -0.20 9.83 -15.15
N SER A 47 -0.49 8.55 -15.36
CA SER A 47 -1.29 8.10 -16.51
C SER A 47 -2.66 7.49 -16.16
N ARG A 48 -3.15 7.67 -14.94
CA ARG A 48 -4.18 6.78 -14.39
C ARG A 48 -5.45 7.50 -13.98
N VAL A 49 -6.57 7.03 -14.54
CA VAL A 49 -7.91 7.29 -14.02
C VAL A 49 -8.23 6.34 -12.86
N ASP A 50 -7.54 5.20 -12.76
CA ASP A 50 -7.71 4.22 -11.68
C ASP A 50 -6.39 3.95 -10.95
N VAL A 51 -6.39 4.01 -9.63
CA VAL A 51 -5.24 3.66 -8.79
C VAL A 51 -5.39 2.26 -8.24
N GLU A 52 -4.32 1.48 -8.26
CA GLU A 52 -4.31 0.15 -7.67
C GLU A 52 -4.10 0.26 -6.16
N VAL A 53 -4.96 -0.41 -5.40
CA VAL A 53 -4.99 -0.39 -3.94
C VAL A 53 -4.89 -1.81 -3.39
N TRP A 54 -4.07 -1.97 -2.37
CA TRP A 54 -3.95 -3.23 -1.64
C TRP A 54 -4.20 -2.99 -0.16
N GLN A 55 -5.15 -3.73 0.42
CA GLN A 55 -5.26 -3.92 1.86
C GLN A 55 -4.36 -5.07 2.26
N ILE A 56 -3.48 -4.82 3.21
CA ILE A 56 -2.56 -5.80 3.76
C ILE A 56 -2.83 -5.98 5.26
N GLN A 57 -2.61 -7.20 5.75
CA GLN A 57 -2.54 -7.50 7.17
C GLN A 57 -1.07 -7.70 7.50
N ALA A 58 -0.51 -6.86 8.35
CA ALA A 58 0.92 -6.88 8.65
C ALA A 58 1.19 -6.90 10.15
N ARG A 59 2.09 -7.78 10.56
CA ARG A 59 2.56 -7.89 11.95
C ARG A 59 3.92 -7.24 12.09
N LEU A 60 4.21 -6.75 13.27
CA LEU A 60 5.46 -6.10 13.58
C LEU A 60 6.60 -7.12 13.75
N GLY A 61 7.63 -7.02 12.92
CA GLY A 61 8.73 -7.98 12.88
C GLY A 61 8.27 -9.38 12.43
N GLN A 62 9.01 -10.40 12.86
CA GLN A 62 8.80 -11.80 12.47
C GLN A 62 8.03 -12.62 13.52
N ASN A 63 7.63 -12.01 14.64
CA ASN A 63 6.94 -12.72 15.71
C ASN A 63 5.48 -13.02 15.32
N ARG A 64 5.16 -14.31 15.13
CA ARG A 64 3.83 -14.80 14.75
C ARG A 64 2.73 -14.53 15.79
N GLU A 65 3.10 -14.29 17.04
CA GLU A 65 2.16 -13.93 18.11
C GLU A 65 1.79 -12.44 18.12
N SER A 66 2.45 -11.61 17.29
CA SER A 66 2.10 -10.19 17.20
C SER A 66 0.81 -10.00 16.41
N SER A 67 -0.05 -9.10 16.89
CA SER A 67 -1.31 -8.70 16.25
C SER A 67 -1.11 -8.20 14.82
N LEU A 68 -2.14 -8.38 13.99
CA LEU A 68 -2.14 -8.10 12.56
C LEU A 68 -2.72 -6.72 12.24
N THR A 69 -1.89 -5.70 12.17
CA THR A 69 -2.38 -4.38 11.81
C THR A 69 -2.83 -4.31 10.35
N THR A 70 -4.06 -3.83 10.14
CA THR A 70 -4.59 -3.56 8.80
C THR A 70 -3.97 -2.28 8.24
N MET A 71 -3.40 -2.37 7.04
CA MET A 71 -2.83 -1.23 6.34
C MET A 71 -3.29 -1.20 4.89
N GLU A 72 -3.28 -0.02 4.30
CA GLU A 72 -3.58 0.16 2.88
C GLU A 72 -2.40 0.80 2.18
N ILE A 73 -2.03 0.23 1.04
CA ILE A 73 -0.99 0.77 0.17
C ILE A 73 -1.56 1.05 -1.22
N ILE A 74 -1.05 2.09 -1.85
CA ILE A 74 -1.46 2.53 -3.19
C ILE A 74 -0.27 2.51 -4.13
N ARG A 75 -0.50 2.17 -5.39
CA ARG A 75 0.55 2.21 -6.40
C ARG A 75 0.92 3.64 -6.70
N ASP A 76 2.21 3.95 -6.64
CA ASP A 76 2.73 5.23 -7.08
C ASP A 76 2.63 5.33 -8.60
N GLY A 77 1.86 6.30 -9.09
CA GLY A 77 1.68 6.51 -10.50
C GLY A 77 2.94 7.03 -11.23
N LEU A 78 3.98 7.50 -10.52
CA LEU A 78 5.17 8.12 -11.12
C LEU A 78 6.34 7.15 -11.40
N GLY A 79 6.32 5.94 -10.85
CA GLY A 79 7.50 5.07 -10.90
C GLY A 79 7.27 3.62 -10.48
N GLY A 80 6.01 3.19 -10.31
CA GLY A 80 5.69 1.78 -10.06
C GLY A 80 6.03 1.28 -8.65
N GLY A 81 6.38 2.16 -7.70
CA GLY A 81 6.49 1.79 -6.28
C GLY A 81 5.13 1.69 -5.58
N TRP A 82 5.14 1.36 -4.29
CA TRP A 82 3.96 1.43 -3.42
C TRP A 82 4.16 2.48 -2.33
N ARG A 83 3.10 3.19 -2.00
CA ARG A 83 3.06 4.16 -0.89
C ARG A 83 2.02 3.75 0.13
N LEU A 84 2.33 3.94 1.42
CA LEU A 84 1.36 3.71 2.48
C LEU A 84 0.30 4.81 2.43
N ARG A 85 -0.97 4.44 2.27
CA ARG A 85 -2.13 5.34 2.31
C ARG A 85 -2.64 5.52 3.73
N GLY A 86 -2.78 4.42 4.47
CA GLY A 86 -3.35 4.43 5.82
C GLY A 86 -2.97 3.18 6.60
N ALA A 87 -3.04 3.28 7.92
CA ALA A 87 -2.91 2.15 8.83
C ALA A 87 -3.96 2.29 9.92
N VAL A 88 -4.78 1.28 10.08
CA VAL A 88 -5.72 1.15 11.19
C VAL A 88 -5.08 0.17 12.16
N ALA A 89 -4.64 0.67 13.32
CA ALA A 89 -4.19 -0.20 14.40
C ALA A 89 -5.36 -1.11 14.81
N ASP A 90 -5.07 -2.39 15.02
CA ASP A 90 -6.02 -3.49 15.13
C ASP A 90 -7.35 -3.18 15.84
N ALA A 91 -8.41 -3.78 15.26
CA ALA A 91 -9.62 -4.13 15.98
C ALA A 91 -9.24 -5.06 17.14
N ALA A 92 -9.48 -4.57 18.37
CA ALA A 92 -9.30 -5.32 19.60
C ALA A 92 -10.32 -6.46 19.73
#